data_AF-L8TQM5-F1
#
_entry.id   AF-L8TQM5-F1
#
_cell.length_a   1.000
_cell.length_b   1.000
_cell.length_c   1.000
_cell.angle_alpha   90.00
_cell.angle_beta   90.00
_cell.angle_gamma   90.00
#
_symmetry.space_group_name_H-M   'P 1'
#
loop_
_entity.id
_entity.type
_entity.pdbx_description
1 polymer ?
#
loop_
_entity_poly.entity_id
_entity_poly.type
_entity_poly.pdbx_seq_one_letter_code
_entity_poly.pdbx_strand_id
1 'polypeptide(L)' 'MTFETAESVTLKIWDRSAVHTTLDTLVEDLSVRHNTDKSRIAVTCSGPNTFTLSLNPAL' A
#
# COMPACT_ATOMS: atom_id res chain seq x y z
N MET A 1 -6.47 -7.62 -8.94
CA MET A 1 -5.38 -7.34 -9.90
C MET A 1 -4.44 -6.37 -9.19
N THR A 2 -3.17 -6.75 -9.07
CA THR A 2 -2.16 -6.01 -8.30
C THR A 2 -1.03 -5.64 -9.26
N PHE A 3 -0.55 -4.40 -9.20
CA PHE A 3 0.56 -3.91 -10.00
C PHE A 3 1.67 -3.46 -9.05
N GLU A 4 2.81 -4.16 -9.09
CA GLU A 4 3.96 -3.90 -8.23
C GLU A 4 5.07 -3.23 -9.05
N THR A 5 5.63 -2.16 -8.50
CA THR A 5 6.85 -1.50 -8.97
C THR A 5 7.88 -1.58 -7.86
N ALA A 6 9.14 -1.20 -8.14
CA ALA A 6 10.23 -1.26 -7.15
C ALA A 6 9.93 -0.51 -5.84
N GLU A 7 8.98 0.43 -5.82
CA GLU A 7 8.70 1.28 -4.65
C GLU A 7 7.20 1.48 -4.40
N SER A 8 6.31 0.85 -5.18
CA SER A 8 4.87 1.02 -5.00
C SER A 8 4.06 -0.22 -5.41
N VAL A 9 2.94 -0.42 -4.71
CA VAL A 9 1.99 -1.52 -4.91
C VAL A 9 0.61 -0.91 -5.11
N THR A 10 -0.01 -1.17 -6.26
CA THR A 10 -1.40 -0.80 -6.52
C THR A 10 -2.28 -2.02 -6.51
N LEU A 11 -3.36 -2.01 -5.74
CA LEU A 11 -4.34 -3.09 -5.71
C LEU A 11 -5.77 -2.58 -5.71
N LYS A 12 -6.68 -3.46 -6.13
CA LYS A 12 -8.12 -3.26 -6.05
C LYS A 12 -8.73 -4.16 -4.98
N ILE A 13 -9.38 -3.56 -3.99
CA ILE A 13 -9.99 -4.26 -2.86
C ILE A 13 -11.50 -4.27 -3.05
N TRP A 14 -12.08 -5.42 -3.35
CA TRP A 14 -13.51 -5.52 -3.62
C TRP A 14 -14.36 -5.65 -2.36
N ASP A 15 -13.83 -6.35 -1.35
CA ASP A 15 -14.47 -6.46 -0.05
C ASP A 15 -14.18 -5.21 0.80
N ARG A 16 -15.19 -4.35 0.93
CA ARG A 16 -15.07 -3.11 1.70
C ARG A 16 -14.86 -3.34 3.19
N SER A 17 -15.31 -4.47 3.72
CA SER A 17 -15.14 -4.78 5.14
C SER A 17 -13.69 -5.13 5.49
N ALA A 18 -12.93 -5.64 4.51
CA ALA A 18 -11.54 -6.03 4.67
C ALA A 18 -10.53 -4.95 4.28
N VAL A 19 -10.97 -3.76 3.84
CA VAL A 19 -10.06 -2.71 3.31
C VAL A 19 -8.96 -2.35 4.30
N HIS A 20 -9.33 -2.05 5.55
CA HIS A 20 -8.34 -1.60 6.54
C HIS A 20 -7.32 -2.70 6.86
N THR A 21 -7.79 -3.92 7.18
CA THR A 21 -6.92 -5.08 7.43
C THR A 21 -6.01 -5.40 6.24
N THR A 22 -6.53 -5.28 5.01
CA THR A 22 -5.74 -5.51 3.79
C THR A 22 -4.65 -4.45 3.63
N LEU A 23 -4.98 -3.17 3.85
CA LEU A 23 -4.01 -2.09 3.77
C LEU A 23 -2.94 -2.21 4.87
N ASP A 24 -3.33 -2.53 6.10
CA ASP A 24 -2.39 -2.74 7.22
C ASP A 24 -1.40 -3.87 6.92
N THR A 25 -1.88 -4.97 6.35
CA THR A 25 -1.04 -6.11 5.95
C THR A 25 -0.04 -5.70 4.86
N LEU A 26 -0.45 -4.88 3.90
CA LEU A 26 0.42 -4.43 2.82
C LEU A 26 1.43 -3.39 3.28
N VAL A 27 1.05 -2.50 4.20
CA VAL A 27 1.98 -1.56 4.84
C VAL A 27 3.04 -2.34 5.62
N GLU A 28 2.66 -3.38 6.36
CA GLU A 28 3.61 -4.26 7.05
C GLU A 28 4.57 -4.93 6.06
N ASP A 29 4.04 -5.60 5.03
CA ASP A 29 4.85 -6.29 4.02
C ASP A 29 5.84 -5.33 3.33
N LEU A 30 5.38 -4.16 2.90
CA LEU A 30 6.23 -3.15 2.26
C LEU A 30 7.29 -2.60 3.25
N SER A 31 6.94 -2.43 4.52
CA SER A 31 7.88 -1.98 5.56
C SER A 31 9.02 -2.97 5.77
N VAL A 32 8.73 -4.27 5.82
CA VAL A 32 9.72 -5.34 5.98
C VAL A 32 10.57 -5.50 4.72
N ARG A 33 9.94 -5.52 3.54
CA ARG A 33 10.64 -5.68 2.25
C ARG A 33 11.65 -4.57 1.99
N HIS A 34 11.31 -3.34 2.35
CA HIS A 34 12.15 -2.17 2.10
C HIS A 34 12.93 -1.69 3.32
N ASN A 35 12.88 -2.42 4.45
CA ASN A 35 13.49 -2.03 5.73
C ASN A 35 13.20 -0.56 6.07
N THR A 36 11.93 -0.18 5.97
CA THR A 36 11.48 1.21 6.17
C THR A 36 10.47 1.28 7.30
N ASP A 37 10.34 2.46 7.90
CA ASP A 37 9.28 2.71 8.86
C ASP A 37 7.93 2.89 8.14
N LYS A 38 6.85 2.44 8.77
CA LYS A 38 5.49 2.57 8.24
C LYS A 38 5.10 4.02 7.95
N SER A 39 5.64 4.98 8.70
CA SER A 39 5.43 6.42 8.47
C SER A 39 5.98 6.90 7.11
N ARG A 40 6.91 6.16 6.50
CA ARG A 40 7.44 6.44 5.16
C ARG A 40 6.63 5.76 4.05
N ILE A 41 5.49 5.15 4.35
CA ILE A 41 4.60 4.53 3.36
C ILE A 41 3.35 5.39 3.21
N ALA A 42 3.14 5.94 2.01
CA ALA A 42 1.92 6.64 1.66
C ALA A 42 0.88 5.65 1.13
N VAL A 43 -0.36 5.80 1.55
CA VAL A 43 -1.52 5.08 0.99
C VAL A 43 -2.42 6.08 0.28
N THR A 44 -2.57 5.94 -1.03
CA THR A 44 -3.38 6.82 -1.87
C THR A 44 -4.59 6.06 -2.42
N CYS A 45 -5.78 6.66 -2.32
CA CYS A 45 -6.96 6.16 -3.02
C CYS A 45 -6.92 6.64 -4.48
N SER A 46 -6.46 5.77 -5.38
CA SER A 46 -6.24 6.09 -6.79
C SER A 46 -7.48 5.86 -7.66
N GLY A 47 -8.58 5.35 -7.10
CA GLY A 47 -9.84 5.14 -7.82
C GLY A 47 -10.87 4.29 -7.05
N PRO A 48 -11.99 3.90 -7.68
CA PRO A 48 -13.05 3.13 -7.02
C PRO A 48 -12.55 1.80 -6.45
N ASN A 49 -12.40 1.78 -5.14
CA ASN A 49 -11.78 0.70 -4.35
C ASN A 49 -10.36 0.32 -4.83
N THR A 50 -9.64 1.25 -5.44
CA THR A 50 -8.26 1.06 -5.89
C THR A 50 -7.34 1.88 -5.01
N PHE A 51 -6.34 1.23 -4.43
CA PHE A 51 -5.38 1.84 -3.51
C PHE A 51 -3.98 1.64 -4.05
N THR A 52 -3.16 2.67 -3.93
CA THR A 52 -1.73 2.64 -4.24
C THR A 52 -0.95 2.92 -2.97
N LEU A 53 -0.12 1.97 -2.56
CA LEU A 53 0.86 2.14 -1.50
C LEU A 53 2.19 2.48 -2.15
N SER A 54 2.90 3.48 -1.67
CA SER A 54 4.21 3.85 -2.19
C SER A 54 5.15 4.28 -1.07
N LEU A 55 6.45 4.01 -1.24
CA LEU A 55 7.47 4.61 -0.40
C LEU A 55 7.49 6.12 -0.64
N ASN A 56 7.48 6.90 0.43
CA ASN A 56 7.72 8.33 0.38
C ASN A 56 9.24 8.58 0.36
N PRO A 57 9.81 9.08 -0.74
CA PRO A 57 11.24 9.43 -0.78
C PRO A 57 11.57 10.70 0.01
N ALA A 58 10.59 11.43 0.54
CA ALA A 58 10.79 12.74 1.16
C ALA A 58 10.43 12.73 2.65
N LEU A 59 11.39 12.31 3.47
CA LEU A 59 11.74 12.91 4.77
C LEU A 59 13.24 12.71 4.96
#